data_AF-A0A5C7HK68-F1
#
_entry.id   AF-A0A5C7HK68-F1
#
_cell.length_a   1.000
_cell.length_b   1.000
_cell.length_c   1.000
_cell.angle_alpha   90.00
_cell.angle_beta   90.00
_cell.angle_gamma   90.00
#
_symmetry.space_group_name_H-M   'P 1'
#
loop_
_entity.id
_entity.type
_entity.pdbx_description
1 polymer ?
#
loop_
_entity_poly.entity_id
_entity_poly.type
_entity_poly.pdbx_seq_one_letter_code
_entity_poly.pdbx_strand_id
1 'polypeptide(L)'
;MDYWKEDTDCCSWDGVTCDDMGKGHVTGLHLQWNGLNGTIPSNSTLFLLPYLQVLDLSHNPLLKGSLPEANWSNPLHMLDVSYTNFSGRLPDSIGNLKSLTRLDLRHCKFIGLVPANSLGNLTRLRYLDLSVNNFTGNILSSISNLHNLSLLNLSINNFTGNIPLSLSNLHNLSWLDLSVNNFIGEIPENLTQKEMDGDDGGVDGTKDSIARTCRKEYDDA
;
A
#
# COMPACT_ATOMS: atom_id res chain seq x y z
N MET A 1 7.65 14.88 -22.66
CA MET A 1 8.75 14.17 -21.99
C MET A 1 9.87 14.07 -22.98
N ASP A 2 11.05 14.55 -22.60
CA ASP A 2 12.24 14.18 -23.35
C ASP A 2 12.40 12.66 -23.18
N TYR A 3 12.26 11.96 -24.31
CA TYR A 3 12.10 10.51 -24.33
C TYR A 3 13.30 9.83 -23.67
N TRP A 4 13.04 8.80 -22.86
CA TRP A 4 14.07 7.84 -22.47
C TRP A 4 14.68 7.29 -23.75
N LYS A 5 15.91 7.71 -24.04
CA LYS A 5 16.62 7.33 -25.26
C LYS A 5 17.58 6.23 -24.92
N GLU A 6 17.51 5.15 -25.69
CA GLU A 6 18.57 4.15 -25.69
C GLU A 6 19.93 4.82 -25.91
N ASP A 7 20.99 4.23 -25.34
CA ASP A 7 22.37 4.70 -25.41
C ASP A 7 22.67 6.08 -24.76
N THR A 8 21.75 6.59 -23.93
CA THR A 8 21.99 7.78 -23.10
C THR A 8 22.12 7.42 -21.62
N ASP A 9 22.79 8.29 -20.86
CA ASP A 9 22.90 8.13 -19.42
C ASP A 9 21.52 8.23 -18.77
N CYS A 10 21.02 7.13 -18.22
CA CYS A 10 19.71 7.06 -17.58
C CYS A 10 19.57 7.97 -16.36
N CYS A 11 20.67 8.41 -15.75
CA CYS A 11 20.64 9.38 -14.66
C CYS A 11 20.24 10.79 -15.11
N SER A 12 20.20 11.04 -16.42
CA SER A 12 19.67 12.28 -17.00
C SER A 12 18.19 12.18 -17.40
N TRP A 13 17.58 11.01 -17.26
CA TRP A 13 16.20 10.79 -17.69
C TRP A 13 15.20 11.40 -16.71
N ASP A 14 14.15 12.01 -17.27
CA ASP A 14 13.00 12.48 -16.49
C ASP A 14 12.45 11.34 -15.62
N GLY A 15 12.32 11.61 -14.31
CA GLY A 15 11.80 10.67 -13.33
C GLY A 15 12.81 9.63 -12.83
N VAL A 16 14.08 9.66 -13.24
CA VAL A 16 15.12 8.75 -12.72
C VAL A 16 15.99 9.49 -11.72
N THR A 17 16.22 8.89 -10.55
CA THR A 17 17.27 9.32 -9.61
C THR A 17 18.36 8.27 -9.53
N CYS A 18 19.61 8.73 -9.38
CA CYS A 18 20.78 7.87 -9.25
C CYS A 18 21.55 8.15 -7.94
N ASP A 19 22.44 7.24 -7.55
CA ASP A 19 23.34 7.47 -6.42
C ASP A 19 24.46 8.48 -6.75
N ASP A 20 24.72 9.41 -5.82
CA ASP A 20 25.77 10.44 -5.95
C ASP A 20 27.20 9.87 -5.80
N MET A 21 27.35 8.55 -5.57
CA MET A 21 28.63 7.87 -5.31
C MET A 21 29.48 7.63 -6.57
N GLY A 22 29.24 8.39 -7.65
CA GLY A 22 30.02 8.36 -8.89
C GLY A 22 29.85 7.09 -9.73
N LYS A 23 28.84 6.26 -9.46
CA LYS A 23 28.55 5.03 -10.23
C LYS A 23 27.26 5.11 -11.05
N GLY A 24 26.35 6.03 -10.72
CA GLY A 24 25.13 6.28 -11.51
C GLY A 24 24.12 5.14 -11.40
N HIS A 25 24.05 4.44 -10.26
CA HIS A 25 23.05 3.38 -10.10
C HIS A 25 21.67 3.99 -9.88
N VAL A 26 20.66 3.48 -10.59
CA VAL A 26 19.27 3.90 -10.41
C VAL A 26 18.78 3.58 -8.99
N THR A 27 18.44 4.62 -8.25
CA THR A 27 17.90 4.56 -6.88
C THR A 27 16.41 4.88 -6.83
N GLY A 28 15.88 5.58 -7.82
CA GLY A 28 14.47 5.98 -7.80
C GLY A 28 13.89 6.09 -9.19
N LEU A 29 12.64 5.64 -9.30
CA LEU A 29 11.81 5.81 -10.48
C LEU A 29 10.53 6.52 -10.03
N HIS A 30 10.39 7.78 -10.44
CA HIS A 30 9.29 8.69 -10.15
C HIS A 30 8.51 8.92 -11.44
N LEU A 31 7.58 8.00 -11.71
CA LEU A 31 6.86 7.95 -12.97
C LEU A 31 5.37 8.21 -12.84
N GLN A 32 4.97 8.88 -11.77
CA GLN A 32 3.59 9.26 -11.52
C GLN A 32 3.07 10.22 -12.59
N TRP A 33 1.79 10.07 -12.97
CA TRP A 33 1.11 10.95 -13.95
C TRP A 33 1.76 11.04 -15.34
N ASN A 34 2.53 10.02 -15.74
CA ASN A 34 3.27 10.04 -17.01
C ASN A 34 2.50 9.47 -18.20
N GLY A 35 1.22 9.14 -18.01
CA GLY A 35 0.42 8.51 -19.06
C GLY A 35 0.94 7.13 -19.46
N LEU A 36 1.67 6.45 -18.57
CA LEU A 36 2.18 5.11 -18.82
C LEU A 36 1.02 4.16 -19.15
N ASN A 37 1.24 3.33 -20.16
CA ASN A 37 0.29 2.34 -20.63
C ASN A 37 1.00 1.00 -20.86
N GLY A 38 0.24 -0.01 -21.27
CA GLY A 38 0.78 -1.36 -21.48
C GLY A 38 0.80 -2.16 -20.19
N THR A 39 1.74 -3.10 -20.08
CA THR A 39 1.79 -4.06 -18.99
C THR A 39 3.22 -4.20 -18.46
N ILE A 40 3.40 -4.09 -17.14
CA ILE A 40 4.60 -4.53 -16.43
C ILE A 40 4.33 -5.96 -15.94
N PRO A 41 4.85 -7.00 -16.60
CA PRO A 41 4.65 -8.37 -16.16
C PRO A 41 5.44 -8.63 -14.86
N SER A 42 5.00 -9.62 -14.07
CA SER A 42 5.68 -9.99 -12.83
C SER A 42 7.16 -10.36 -13.03
N ASN A 43 7.52 -10.96 -14.16
CA ASN A 43 8.92 -11.30 -14.47
C ASN A 43 9.78 -10.10 -14.94
N SER A 44 9.27 -8.86 -14.84
CA SER A 44 10.02 -7.66 -15.21
C SER A 44 11.26 -7.49 -14.32
N THR A 45 12.39 -7.14 -14.95
CA THR A 45 13.66 -6.82 -14.26
C THR A 45 13.57 -5.55 -13.44
N LEU A 46 12.54 -4.72 -13.65
CA LEU A 46 12.23 -3.53 -12.86
C LEU A 46 12.25 -3.80 -11.35
N PHE A 47 11.61 -4.91 -10.94
CA PHE A 47 11.50 -5.29 -9.53
C PHE A 47 12.80 -5.83 -8.94
N LEU A 48 13.81 -6.10 -9.77
CA LEU A 48 15.10 -6.67 -9.39
C LEU A 48 16.24 -5.65 -9.43
N LEU A 49 15.95 -4.38 -9.72
CA LEU A 49 16.97 -3.31 -9.72
C LEU A 49 17.62 -3.23 -8.33
N PRO A 50 18.93 -3.53 -8.20
CA PRO A 50 19.54 -3.88 -6.92
C PRO A 50 19.67 -2.69 -5.96
N TYR A 51 19.67 -1.47 -6.49
CA TYR A 51 19.81 -0.23 -5.71
C TYR A 51 18.50 0.55 -5.60
N LEU A 52 17.40 0.02 -6.12
CA LEU A 52 16.12 0.72 -6.15
C LEU A 52 15.58 0.93 -4.73
N GLN A 53 15.31 2.19 -4.42
CA GLN A 53 14.83 2.69 -3.15
C GLN A 53 13.40 3.24 -3.27
N VAL A 54 13.08 3.87 -4.40
CA VAL A 54 11.74 4.38 -4.70
C VAL A 54 11.25 3.82 -6.03
N LEU A 55 10.05 3.26 -6.02
CA LEU A 55 9.29 2.94 -7.22
C LEU A 55 7.91 3.56 -7.11
N ASP A 56 7.69 4.65 -7.83
CA ASP A 56 6.42 5.33 -7.95
C ASP A 56 5.95 5.25 -9.41
N LEU A 57 4.90 4.46 -9.63
CA LEU A 57 4.21 4.29 -10.90
C LEU A 57 2.79 4.84 -10.83
N SER A 58 2.46 5.60 -9.78
CA SER A 58 1.10 5.96 -9.44
C SER A 58 0.41 6.81 -10.50
N HIS A 59 -0.92 6.84 -10.49
CA HIS A 59 -1.71 7.68 -11.38
C HIS A 59 -1.41 7.48 -12.88
N ASN A 60 -1.18 6.23 -13.26
CA ASN A 60 -1.09 5.79 -14.65
C ASN A 60 -2.25 4.81 -14.93
N PRO A 61 -3.47 5.30 -15.24
CA PRO A 61 -4.68 4.47 -15.22
C PRO A 61 -4.71 3.40 -16.33
N LEU A 62 -3.88 3.53 -17.36
CA LEU A 62 -3.76 2.56 -18.45
C LEU A 62 -2.63 1.53 -18.22
N LEU A 63 -1.82 1.71 -17.17
CA LEU A 63 -0.71 0.83 -16.84
C LEU A 63 -1.25 -0.41 -16.11
N LYS A 64 -1.03 -1.58 -16.69
CA LYS A 64 -1.36 -2.88 -16.11
C LYS A 64 -0.12 -3.49 -15.48
N GLY A 65 -0.31 -4.43 -14.56
CA GLY A 65 0.80 -5.23 -14.08
C GLY A 65 0.40 -6.19 -12.97
N SER A 66 1.40 -6.89 -12.45
CA SER A 66 1.30 -7.73 -11.26
C SER A 66 2.63 -7.71 -10.51
N LEU A 67 2.56 -7.77 -9.19
CA LEU A 67 3.76 -7.86 -8.34
C LEU A 67 4.30 -9.31 -8.35
N PRO A 68 5.61 -9.52 -8.45
CA PRO A 68 6.18 -10.86 -8.49
C PRO A 68 6.31 -11.53 -7.13
N GLU A 69 6.24 -12.86 -7.16
CA GLU A 69 6.87 -13.68 -6.14
C GLU A 69 8.39 -13.71 -6.42
N ALA A 70 9.15 -12.86 -5.73
CA ALA A 70 10.56 -12.61 -6.04
C ALA A 70 11.45 -12.56 -4.79
N ASN A 71 12.76 -12.70 -5.00
CA ASN A 71 13.73 -12.37 -3.98
C ASN A 71 14.01 -10.86 -4.00
N TRP A 72 13.17 -10.11 -3.27
CA TRP A 72 13.34 -8.66 -3.11
C TRP A 72 14.61 -8.37 -2.29
N SER A 73 15.73 -8.20 -2.98
CA SER A 73 17.03 -7.86 -2.38
C SER A 73 17.34 -6.35 -2.39
N ASN A 74 16.48 -5.56 -3.04
CA ASN A 74 16.67 -4.12 -3.15
C ASN A 74 16.28 -3.38 -1.85
N PRO A 75 16.89 -2.21 -1.60
CA PRO A 75 16.63 -1.42 -0.40
C PRO A 75 15.36 -0.56 -0.51
N LEU A 76 14.29 -1.07 -1.15
CA LEU A 76 13.08 -0.31 -1.41
C LEU A 76 12.46 0.19 -0.10
N HIS A 77 12.29 1.51 0.00
CA HIS A 77 11.59 2.14 1.12
C HIS A 77 10.21 2.70 0.71
N MET A 78 9.95 2.85 -0.60
CA MET A 78 8.66 3.27 -1.14
C MET A 78 8.27 2.46 -2.37
N LEU A 79 7.09 1.85 -2.31
CA LEU A 79 6.41 1.22 -3.43
C LEU A 79 5.02 1.87 -3.58
N ASP A 80 4.80 2.58 -4.68
CA ASP A 80 3.53 3.20 -5.02
C ASP A 80 3.12 2.78 -6.43
N VAL A 81 2.03 2.02 -6.52
CA VAL A 81 1.36 1.69 -7.79
C VAL A 81 -0.09 2.14 -7.79
N SER A 82 -0.44 3.08 -6.91
CA SER A 82 -1.81 3.53 -6.73
C SER A 82 -2.41 4.13 -8.00
N TYR A 83 -3.73 4.04 -8.16
CA TYR A 83 -4.43 4.54 -9.34
C TYR A 83 -3.86 3.98 -10.67
N THR A 84 -3.44 2.72 -10.65
CA THR A 84 -3.08 1.95 -11.85
C THR A 84 -4.03 0.77 -12.02
N ASN A 85 -3.82 0.00 -13.09
CA ASN A 85 -4.54 -1.24 -13.34
C ASN A 85 -3.72 -2.48 -12.92
N PHE A 86 -2.83 -2.34 -11.92
CA PHE A 86 -2.14 -3.47 -11.29
C PHE A 86 -3.15 -4.43 -10.66
N SER A 87 -2.89 -5.72 -10.79
CA SER A 87 -3.86 -6.77 -10.46
C SER A 87 -3.20 -8.05 -9.97
N GLY A 88 -4.02 -9.02 -9.55
CA GLY A 88 -3.57 -10.30 -9.03
C GLY A 88 -3.51 -10.31 -7.50
N ARG A 89 -2.85 -11.31 -6.93
CA ARG A 89 -2.67 -11.42 -5.48
C ARG A 89 -1.44 -10.62 -5.04
N LEU A 90 -1.45 -10.14 -3.80
CA LEU A 90 -0.24 -9.59 -3.18
C LEU A 90 0.71 -10.77 -2.84
N PRO A 91 1.93 -10.83 -3.39
CA PRO A 91 2.85 -11.95 -3.18
C PRO A 91 3.33 -12.04 -1.73
N ASP A 92 3.59 -13.25 -1.24
CA ASP A 92 4.11 -13.47 0.12
C ASP A 92 5.48 -12.79 0.29
N SER A 93 6.30 -12.82 -0.75
CA SER A 93 7.60 -12.18 -0.80
C SER A 93 7.60 -10.67 -0.58
N ILE A 94 6.43 -9.99 -0.60
CA ILE A 94 6.35 -8.57 -0.20
C ILE A 94 6.97 -8.35 1.19
N GLY A 95 6.87 -9.35 2.08
CA GLY A 95 7.45 -9.33 3.42
C GLY A 95 8.98 -9.29 3.47
N ASN A 96 9.67 -9.46 2.34
CA ASN A 96 11.13 -9.38 2.24
C ASN A 96 11.63 -7.94 2.12
N LEU A 97 10.76 -6.97 1.81
CA LEU A 97 11.09 -5.56 1.70
C LEU A 97 11.27 -4.90 3.07
N LYS A 98 12.26 -5.35 3.85
CA LYS A 98 12.45 -4.93 5.26
C LYS A 98 12.69 -3.42 5.45
N SER A 99 13.13 -2.73 4.40
CA SER A 99 13.32 -1.28 4.38
C SER A 99 12.06 -0.48 4.10
N LEU A 100 10.95 -1.14 3.72
CA LEU A 100 9.73 -0.50 3.27
C LEU A 100 9.11 0.37 4.36
N THR A 101 8.87 1.64 4.03
CA THR A 101 8.22 2.64 4.88
C THR A 101 6.86 3.05 4.34
N ARG A 102 6.66 2.96 3.02
CA ARG A 102 5.40 3.25 2.34
C ARG A 102 5.07 2.15 1.34
N LEU A 103 3.86 1.60 1.49
CA LEU A 103 3.22 0.71 0.53
C LEU A 103 1.85 1.30 0.19
N ASP A 104 1.70 1.76 -1.05
CA ASP A 104 0.44 2.35 -1.55
C ASP A 104 -0.02 1.57 -2.78
N LEU A 105 -1.07 0.79 -2.58
CA LEU A 105 -1.70 -0.06 -3.58
C LEU A 105 -3.14 0.38 -3.85
N ARG A 106 -3.52 1.59 -3.42
CA ARG A 106 -4.92 2.00 -3.47
C ARG A 106 -5.43 2.10 -4.90
N HIS A 107 -6.74 1.89 -5.07
CA HIS A 107 -7.41 2.07 -6.35
C HIS A 107 -6.73 1.27 -7.48
N CYS A 108 -6.57 -0.03 -7.24
CA CYS A 108 -6.00 -1.01 -8.15
C CYS A 108 -7.02 -2.15 -8.38
N LYS A 109 -6.55 -3.33 -8.81
CA LYS A 109 -7.37 -4.55 -9.01
C LYS A 109 -6.78 -5.75 -8.27
N PHE A 110 -6.19 -5.52 -7.11
CA PHE A 110 -5.69 -6.62 -6.28
C PHE A 110 -6.84 -7.46 -5.72
N ILE A 111 -6.62 -8.76 -5.63
CA ILE A 111 -7.61 -9.76 -5.22
C ILE A 111 -7.05 -10.73 -4.18
N GLY A 112 -7.95 -11.45 -3.51
CA GLY A 112 -7.59 -12.54 -2.60
C GLY A 112 -7.11 -12.06 -1.24
N LEU A 113 -6.40 -12.92 -0.53
CA LEU A 113 -5.94 -12.66 0.83
C LEU A 113 -4.71 -11.75 0.83
N VAL A 114 -4.64 -10.87 1.84
CA VAL A 114 -3.39 -10.20 2.19
C VAL A 114 -2.48 -11.21 2.91
N PRO A 115 -1.21 -11.39 2.48
CA PRO A 115 -0.26 -12.34 3.06
C PRO A 115 0.22 -11.87 4.44
N ALA A 116 -0.65 -11.93 5.44
CA ALA A 116 -0.45 -11.15 6.66
C ALA A 116 0.77 -11.58 7.49
N ASN A 117 1.17 -12.85 7.47
CA ASN A 117 2.38 -13.32 8.14
C ASN A 117 3.62 -12.62 7.59
N SER A 118 3.69 -12.49 6.27
CA SER A 118 4.78 -11.81 5.57
C SER A 118 4.64 -10.29 5.62
N LEU A 119 3.41 -9.76 5.61
CA LEU A 119 3.20 -8.31 5.72
C LEU A 119 3.59 -7.79 7.12
N GLY A 120 3.27 -8.51 8.19
CA GLY A 120 3.64 -8.16 9.58
C GLY A 120 5.16 -8.15 9.83
N ASN A 121 5.93 -8.56 8.83
CA ASN A 121 7.38 -8.64 8.80
C ASN A 121 8.02 -7.32 8.34
N LEU A 122 7.21 -6.32 7.94
CA LEU A 122 7.60 -4.99 7.47
C LEU A 122 7.62 -3.97 8.61
N THR A 123 8.43 -4.21 9.65
CA THR A 123 8.38 -3.44 10.91
C THR A 123 8.76 -1.94 10.78
N ARG A 124 9.29 -1.51 9.63
CA ARG A 124 9.59 -0.11 9.31
C ARG A 124 8.42 0.62 8.61
N LEU A 125 7.36 -0.11 8.26
CA LEU A 125 6.22 0.44 7.54
C LEU A 125 5.50 1.50 8.38
N ARG A 126 5.25 2.65 7.75
CA ARG A 126 4.56 3.81 8.34
C ARG A 126 3.24 4.07 7.63
N TYR A 127 3.21 3.83 6.31
CA TYR A 127 2.07 4.09 5.45
C TYR A 127 1.65 2.79 4.75
N LEU A 128 0.43 2.35 4.99
CA LEU A 128 -0.19 1.22 4.30
C LEU A 128 -1.59 1.61 3.81
N ASP A 129 -1.74 1.78 2.51
CA ASP A 129 -3.05 1.99 1.87
C ASP A 129 -3.32 0.86 0.86
N LEU A 130 -4.33 0.04 1.19
CA LEU A 130 -4.84 -1.05 0.36
C LEU A 130 -6.27 -0.76 -0.14
N SER A 131 -6.76 0.46 0.06
CA SER A 131 -8.17 0.80 -0.18
C SER A 131 -8.55 0.72 -1.66
N VAL A 132 -9.84 0.58 -1.93
CA VAL A 132 -10.39 0.51 -3.30
C VAL A 132 -9.72 -0.62 -4.10
N ASN A 133 -9.80 -1.83 -3.54
CA ASN A 133 -9.36 -3.07 -4.17
C ASN A 133 -10.45 -4.13 -3.96
N ASN A 134 -10.11 -5.40 -4.24
CA ASN A 134 -11.02 -6.52 -4.06
C ASN A 134 -10.35 -7.60 -3.18
N PHE A 135 -9.62 -7.15 -2.14
CA PHE A 135 -9.06 -8.04 -1.12
C PHE A 135 -10.15 -8.69 -0.29
N THR A 136 -9.91 -9.92 0.16
CA THR A 136 -10.86 -10.74 0.93
C THR A 136 -10.20 -11.30 2.20
N GLY A 137 -11.01 -11.98 3.02
CA GLY A 137 -10.56 -12.64 4.23
C GLY A 137 -10.48 -11.70 5.43
N ASN A 138 -9.89 -12.17 6.53
CA ASN A 138 -9.90 -11.44 7.79
C ASN A 138 -8.64 -10.57 7.93
N ILE A 139 -8.76 -9.45 8.63
CA ILE A 139 -7.58 -8.74 9.15
C ILE A 139 -6.93 -9.65 10.19
N LEU A 140 -5.75 -10.18 9.87
CA LEU A 140 -5.02 -11.06 10.79
C LEU A 140 -4.27 -10.24 11.85
N SER A 141 -4.08 -10.85 13.01
CA SER A 141 -3.43 -10.21 14.16
C SER A 141 -2.02 -9.73 13.87
N SER A 142 -1.30 -10.32 12.91
CA SER A 142 0.07 -9.95 12.55
C SER A 142 0.24 -8.50 12.06
N ILE A 143 -0.84 -7.83 11.65
CA ILE A 143 -0.79 -6.40 11.34
C ILE A 143 -0.37 -5.58 12.57
N SER A 144 -0.59 -6.09 13.79
CA SER A 144 -0.15 -5.45 15.03
C SER A 144 1.37 -5.42 15.23
N ASN A 145 2.13 -6.16 14.42
CA ASN A 145 3.59 -6.14 14.47
C ASN A 145 4.17 -4.88 13.78
N LEU A 146 3.34 -4.14 13.05
CA LEU A 146 3.73 -2.93 12.34
C LEU A 146 3.76 -1.73 13.30
N HIS A 147 4.56 -1.79 14.36
CA HIS A 147 4.54 -0.80 15.45
C HIS A 147 4.82 0.65 15.01
N ASN A 148 5.45 0.84 13.85
CA ASN A 148 5.71 2.16 13.26
C ASN A 148 4.58 2.71 12.38
N LEU A 149 3.50 1.95 12.19
CA LEU A 149 2.42 2.30 11.28
C LEU A 149 1.67 3.52 11.82
N SER A 150 1.62 4.58 11.01
CA SER A 150 0.87 5.81 11.29
C SER A 150 -0.43 5.89 10.53
N LEU A 151 -0.48 5.31 9.31
CA LEU A 151 -1.69 5.24 8.50
C LEU A 151 -1.97 3.81 8.06
N LEU A 152 -3.20 3.37 8.33
CA LEU A 152 -3.77 2.13 7.82
C LEU A 152 -5.10 2.43 7.14
N ASN A 153 -5.17 2.21 5.84
CA ASN A 153 -6.41 2.32 5.07
C ASN A 153 -6.70 1.01 4.35
N LEU A 154 -7.80 0.36 4.74
CA LEU A 154 -8.31 -0.89 4.18
C LEU A 154 -9.71 -0.72 3.58
N SER A 155 -10.20 0.52 3.46
CA SER A 155 -11.58 0.77 3.06
C SER A 155 -11.89 0.35 1.63
N ILE A 156 -13.17 0.14 1.33
CA ILE A 156 -13.64 -0.23 -0.02
C ILE A 156 -12.93 -1.49 -0.51
N ASN A 157 -13.15 -2.57 0.24
CA ASN A 157 -12.66 -3.93 -0.04
C ASN A 157 -13.74 -4.94 0.38
N ASN A 158 -13.40 -6.24 0.34
CA ASN A 158 -14.29 -7.33 0.72
C ASN A 158 -13.77 -8.07 1.96
N PHE A 159 -13.07 -7.38 2.87
CA PHE A 159 -12.59 -8.00 4.12
C PHE A 159 -13.75 -8.43 5.01
N THR A 160 -13.57 -9.54 5.73
CA THR A 160 -14.58 -10.21 6.55
C THR A 160 -14.10 -10.42 7.99
N GLY A 161 -14.98 -10.96 8.85
CA GLY A 161 -14.64 -11.33 10.22
C GLY A 161 -14.61 -10.14 11.17
N ASN A 162 -14.08 -10.35 12.38
CA ASN A 162 -14.03 -9.32 13.41
C ASN A 162 -12.81 -8.41 13.24
N ILE A 163 -12.94 -7.14 13.62
CA ILE A 163 -11.81 -6.23 13.77
C ILE A 163 -10.96 -6.72 14.97
N PRO A 164 -9.67 -7.08 14.77
CA PRO A 164 -8.88 -7.68 15.83
C PRO A 164 -8.50 -6.64 16.90
N LEU A 165 -8.65 -7.03 18.18
CA LEU A 165 -8.23 -6.22 19.34
C LEU A 165 -6.75 -5.80 19.25
N SER A 166 -5.90 -6.61 18.59
CA SER A 166 -4.48 -6.35 18.44
C SER A 166 -4.16 -5.08 17.63
N LEU A 167 -5.11 -4.50 16.87
CA LEU A 167 -4.94 -3.19 16.25
C LEU A 167 -4.69 -2.08 17.28
N SER A 168 -5.16 -2.26 18.53
CA SER A 168 -4.87 -1.31 19.61
C SER A 168 -3.38 -1.24 19.98
N ASN A 169 -2.58 -2.26 19.63
CA ASN A 169 -1.12 -2.28 19.86
C ASN A 169 -0.34 -1.41 18.85
N LEU A 170 -1.00 -0.85 17.84
CA LEU A 170 -0.37 0.06 16.88
C LEU A 170 -0.28 1.46 17.48
N HIS A 171 0.61 1.67 18.45
CA HIS A 171 0.65 2.91 19.24
C HIS A 171 0.89 4.19 18.40
N ASN A 172 1.56 4.08 17.25
CA ASN A 172 1.83 5.22 16.36
C ASN A 172 0.70 5.50 15.36
N LEU A 173 -0.35 4.68 15.33
CA LEU A 173 -1.43 4.80 14.35
C LEU A 173 -2.28 6.04 14.62
N SER A 174 -2.25 6.98 13.69
CA SER A 174 -2.99 8.24 13.70
C SER A 174 -4.17 8.25 12.73
N TRP A 175 -4.15 7.39 11.71
CA TRP A 175 -5.23 7.26 10.73
C TRP A 175 -5.60 5.78 10.54
N LEU A 176 -6.88 5.48 10.72
CA LEU A 176 -7.47 4.18 10.50
C LEU A 176 -8.77 4.32 9.72
N ASP A 177 -8.85 3.66 8.56
CA ASP A 177 -10.09 3.54 7.81
C ASP A 177 -10.33 2.07 7.42
N LEU A 178 -11.44 1.54 7.92
CA LEU A 178 -11.90 0.16 7.69
C LEU A 178 -13.28 0.14 7.00
N SER A 179 -13.80 1.31 6.63
CA SER A 179 -15.16 1.47 6.12
C SER A 179 -15.38 0.74 4.80
N VAL A 180 -16.65 0.48 4.45
CA VAL A 180 -17.01 -0.17 3.17
C VAL A 180 -16.28 -1.52 3.00
N ASN A 181 -16.52 -2.42 3.96
CA ASN A 181 -16.07 -3.81 4.00
C ASN A 181 -17.20 -4.68 4.56
N ASN A 182 -16.95 -5.98 4.69
CA ASN A 182 -17.89 -6.97 5.25
C ASN A 182 -17.48 -7.40 6.67
N PHE A 183 -16.92 -6.48 7.46
CA PHE A 183 -16.58 -6.75 8.86
C PHE A 183 -17.84 -7.00 9.68
N ILE A 184 -17.72 -7.87 10.68
CA ILE A 184 -18.79 -8.23 11.63
C ILE A 184 -18.31 -8.03 13.06
N GLY A 185 -19.25 -8.10 14.00
CA GLY A 185 -18.97 -7.91 15.43
C GLY A 185 -18.95 -6.44 15.84
N GLU A 186 -18.38 -6.16 17.00
CA GLU A 186 -18.31 -4.81 17.57
C GLU A 186 -16.95 -4.17 17.29
N ILE A 187 -16.92 -2.84 17.24
CA ILE A 187 -15.67 -2.09 17.19
C ILE A 187 -15.00 -2.22 18.57
N PRO A 188 -13.75 -2.71 18.64
CA PRO A 188 -12.99 -2.75 19.89
C PRO A 188 -12.97 -1.40 20.61
N GLU A 189 -13.36 -1.35 21.89
CA GLU A 189 -13.38 -0.11 22.69
C GLU A 189 -12.02 0.61 22.71
N ASN A 190 -10.91 -0.14 22.69
CA ASN A 190 -9.56 0.42 22.67
C ASN A 190 -9.20 1.15 21.36
N LEU A 191 -10.01 1.01 20.30
CA LEU A 191 -9.85 1.73 19.04
C LEU A 191 -10.68 3.02 18.98
N THR A 192 -11.75 3.14 19.78
CA THR A 192 -12.60 4.34 19.81
C THR A 192 -12.07 5.43 20.72
N GLN A 193 -11.14 5.10 21.63
CA GLN A 193 -10.48 6.06 22.53
C GLN A 193 -9.25 6.76 21.92
N LYS A 194 -8.81 6.36 20.73
CA LYS A 194 -7.79 7.10 19.97
C LYS A 194 -8.46 8.28 19.28
N GLU A 195 -8.65 9.38 20.01
CA GLU A 195 -9.00 10.66 19.41
C GLU A 195 -7.91 11.02 18.38
N MET A 196 -8.31 11.08 17.10
CA MET A 196 -7.45 11.47 15.99
C MET A 196 -7.32 12.99 16.00
N ASP A 197 -6.37 13.50 16.77
CA ASP A 197 -5.93 14.90 16.67
C ASP A 197 -5.17 15.09 15.35
N GLY A 198 -5.92 15.45 14.30
CA GLY A 198 -5.41 15.77 12.97
C GLY A 198 -6.17 16.94 12.38
N ASP A 199 -5.50 18.08 12.37
CA ASP A 199 -5.88 19.42 11.94
C ASP A 199 -6.63 19.49 10.59
N ASP A 200 -7.58 20.43 10.54
CA ASP A 200 -8.51 20.71 9.45
C ASP A 200 -7.77 21.29 8.23
N GLY A 201 -7.90 20.58 7.11
CA GLY A 201 -7.34 20.97 5.82
C GLY A 201 -7.95 20.21 4.66
N GLY A 202 -9.29 20.07 4.64
CA GLY A 202 -10.04 19.72 3.43
C GLY A 202 -10.84 18.42 3.48
N VAL A 203 -12.17 18.60 3.42
CA VAL A 203 -13.24 17.65 3.06
C VAL A 203 -13.58 16.56 4.10
N ASP A 204 -14.39 16.94 5.08
CA ASP A 204 -15.63 16.29 5.57
C ASP A 204 -15.81 14.74 5.50
N GLY A 205 -14.75 13.96 5.74
CA GLY A 205 -14.83 12.48 5.70
C GLY A 205 -14.39 11.76 6.98
N THR A 206 -13.59 12.40 7.84
CA THR A 206 -12.76 11.68 8.82
C THR A 206 -13.51 11.20 10.06
N LYS A 207 -14.56 11.91 10.48
CA LYS A 207 -15.41 11.49 11.61
C LYS A 207 -16.26 10.25 11.29
N ASP A 208 -16.43 9.94 10.01
CA ASP A 208 -17.26 8.85 9.51
C ASP A 208 -16.50 7.53 9.27
N SER A 209 -15.16 7.58 9.28
CA SER A 209 -14.25 6.48 8.90
C SER A 209 -14.37 5.22 9.78
N ILE A 210 -14.51 5.41 11.09
CA ILE A 210 -14.69 4.29 12.04
C ILE A 210 -16.18 4.02 12.29
N ALA A 211 -17.02 5.07 12.27
CA ALA A 211 -18.42 5.00 12.69
C ALA A 211 -19.35 4.26 11.70
N ARG A 212 -18.98 4.13 10.43
CA ARG A 212 -19.82 3.46 9.42
C ARG A 212 -19.65 1.94 9.34
N THR A 213 -18.68 1.35 10.05
CA THR A 213 -18.30 -0.05 9.85
C THR A 213 -19.25 -1.06 10.51
N CYS A 214 -20.16 -0.62 11.39
CA CYS A 214 -21.21 -1.48 11.96
C CYS A 214 -22.53 -0.72 12.15
N ARG A 215 -23.22 -0.36 11.07
CA ARG A 215 -24.69 -0.19 11.19
C ARG A 215 -25.28 -1.59 11.31
N LYS A 216 -25.94 -1.87 12.45
CA LYS A 216 -26.93 -2.94 12.53
C LYS A 216 -27.81 -2.85 11.28
N GLU A 217 -27.91 -3.94 10.53
CA GLU A 217 -29.06 -4.14 9.66
C GLU A 217 -30.29 -3.88 10.52
N TYR A 218 -31.00 -2.79 10.24
CA TYR A 218 -32.38 -2.71 10.66
C TYR A 218 -33.08 -3.74 9.78
N ASP A 219 -33.43 -4.87 10.39
CA ASP A 219 -34.45 -5.76 9.88
C ASP A 219 -35.71 -4.95 9.63
N ASP A 220 -36.01 -4.66 8.36
CA ASP A 220 -37.34 -4.23 7.95
C ASP A 220 -38.05 -5.45 7.33
N ALA A 221 -38.99 -5.95 8.14
CA ALA A 221 -40.07 -6.85 7.76
C ALA A 221 -41.08 -6.18 6.81
#